data_AF-A0AAJ0EAQ7-F1
#
_entry.id   AF-A0AAJ0EAQ7-F1
#
_cell.length_a   1.000
_cell.length_b   1.000
_cell.length_c   1.000
_cell.angle_alpha   90.00
_cell.angle_beta   90.00
_cell.angle_gamma   90.00
#
_symmetry.space_group_name_H-M   'P 1'
#
loop_
_entity.id
_entity.type
_entity.pdbx_description
1 polymer ?
#
loop_
_entity_poly.entity_id
_entity_poly.type
_entity_poly.pdbx_seq_one_letter_code
_entity_poly.pdbx_strand_id
1 'polypeptide(L)'
;MSKRNTLQYTSIQNNTCLLAPETIFGPYGVDGELVRHDLRETQSGIDFYLDIRIIDVETCEPLEGASASIWACNATGSYASFTGIDPDTSDKRSDGTTDDETFLRGIQVSDEAGMIEFLTKFPGYYTSRSTHIHVAVQANASDGVGFSKSALQHVGQLFFEEDLLSQVYAVSPYSAHLETLNRTTNAEDSVLSSVSEDGYSPFISVSLLGDSVGDGLVGYITIGVNSTGDSIATTGTDVNPQGWIPTVSVGTEKMAQGTAADRAAGYTS
;
A
#
# COMPACT_ATOMS: atom_id res chain seq x y z
N MET A 1 -15.01 20.70 9.48
CA MET A 1 -14.40 19.58 8.74
C MET A 1 -15.37 18.42 8.82
N SER A 2 -16.01 18.08 7.71
CA SER A 2 -17.00 17.00 7.66
C SER A 2 -16.27 15.68 7.85
N LYS A 3 -16.60 14.95 8.93
CA LYS A 3 -16.25 13.53 9.06
C LYS A 3 -16.88 12.82 7.86
N ARG A 4 -16.08 12.32 6.91
CA ARG A 4 -16.60 11.42 5.88
C ARG A 4 -16.76 10.06 6.53
N ASN A 5 -18.01 9.67 6.77
CA ASN A 5 -18.41 8.32 7.18
C ASN A 5 -18.93 7.52 5.97
N THR A 6 -18.47 7.84 4.77
CA THR A 6 -18.96 7.24 3.53
C THR A 6 -17.81 7.17 2.53
N LEU A 7 -17.51 5.95 2.07
CA LEU A 7 -16.65 5.67 0.91
C LEU A 7 -16.95 6.66 -0.20
N GLN A 8 -15.92 7.24 -0.80
CA GLN A 8 -16.15 8.20 -1.89
C GLN A 8 -16.65 7.50 -3.15
N TYR A 9 -16.26 6.23 -3.34
CA TYR A 9 -16.71 5.38 -4.43
C TYR A 9 -17.46 4.17 -3.88
N THR A 10 -18.78 4.18 -3.98
CA THR A 10 -19.64 3.04 -3.60
C THR A 10 -20.00 2.13 -4.78
N SER A 11 -19.41 2.37 -5.96
CA SER A 11 -19.70 1.66 -7.20
C SER A 11 -18.46 1.51 -8.07
N ILE A 12 -18.46 0.52 -8.97
CA ILE A 12 -17.37 0.25 -9.91
C ILE A 12 -17.03 1.52 -10.70
N GLN A 13 -15.77 1.93 -10.66
CA GLN A 13 -15.26 3.01 -11.52
C GLN A 13 -14.67 2.49 -12.84
N ASN A 14 -14.26 1.21 -12.88
CA ASN A 14 -13.67 0.59 -14.07
C ASN A 14 -14.10 -0.89 -14.18
N ASN A 15 -14.73 -1.29 -15.29
CA ASN A 15 -15.26 -2.66 -15.52
C ASN A 15 -14.19 -3.64 -16.02
N THR A 16 -12.92 -3.39 -15.69
CA THR A 16 -11.80 -4.17 -16.18
C THR A 16 -11.64 -5.42 -15.33
N CYS A 17 -12.07 -6.57 -15.85
CA CYS A 17 -11.88 -7.87 -15.22
C CYS A 17 -10.59 -8.50 -15.78
N LEU A 18 -9.45 -8.03 -15.29
CA LEU A 18 -8.13 -8.50 -15.69
C LEU A 18 -7.36 -8.93 -14.44
N LEU A 19 -6.55 -9.98 -14.59
CA LEU A 19 -5.60 -10.38 -13.57
C LEU A 19 -4.55 -9.29 -13.42
N ALA A 20 -4.36 -8.81 -12.20
CA ALA A 20 -3.33 -7.84 -11.90
C ALA A 20 -1.94 -8.51 -12.06
N PRO A 21 -1.01 -7.93 -12.83
CA PRO A 21 0.33 -8.48 -13.02
C PRO A 21 1.14 -8.48 -11.73
N GLU A 22 1.89 -9.55 -11.50
CA GLU A 22 2.74 -9.68 -10.32
C GLU A 22 3.98 -8.79 -10.38
N THR A 23 4.37 -8.32 -9.21
CA THR A 23 5.57 -7.51 -8.99
C THR A 23 6.42 -8.11 -7.87
N ILE A 24 7.57 -7.50 -7.62
CA ILE A 24 8.38 -7.83 -6.47
C ILE A 24 7.77 -7.26 -5.18
N PHE A 25 7.92 -7.97 -4.06
CA PHE A 25 7.67 -7.40 -2.73
C PHE A 25 8.62 -6.23 -2.44
N GLY A 26 9.85 -6.31 -2.96
CA GLY A 26 10.93 -5.43 -2.53
C GLY A 26 11.39 -5.73 -1.09
N PRO A 27 12.42 -5.04 -0.61
CA PRO A 27 13.09 -5.42 0.64
C PRO A 27 12.37 -4.93 1.91
N TYR A 28 11.24 -4.22 1.78
CA TYR A 28 10.55 -3.51 2.86
C TYR A 28 9.21 -4.13 3.30
N GLY A 29 8.81 -5.26 2.70
CA GLY A 29 7.63 -6.01 3.15
C GLY A 29 7.89 -6.67 4.51
N VAL A 30 6.89 -6.66 5.40
CA VAL A 30 6.89 -7.44 6.64
C VAL A 30 5.54 -8.13 6.82
N ASP A 31 5.53 -9.24 7.54
CA ASP A 31 4.35 -9.92 8.04
C ASP A 31 4.06 -9.52 9.50
N GLY A 32 2.82 -9.66 9.95
CA GLY A 32 2.41 -9.28 11.32
C GLY A 32 1.95 -7.83 11.46
N GLU A 33 1.45 -7.25 10.37
CA GLU A 33 0.91 -5.90 10.30
C GLU A 33 -0.30 -5.65 11.20
N LEU A 34 -0.58 -4.36 11.45
CA LEU A 34 -1.80 -3.92 12.09
C LEU A 34 -2.99 -3.94 11.13
N VAL A 35 -4.11 -4.53 11.57
CA VAL A 35 -5.42 -4.32 10.94
C VAL A 35 -5.96 -2.96 11.40
N ARG A 36 -5.97 -1.97 10.49
CA ARG A 36 -6.38 -0.59 10.78
C ARG A 36 -6.64 0.23 9.51
N HIS A 37 -7.45 1.27 9.61
CA HIS A 37 -7.77 2.17 8.51
C HIS A 37 -6.78 3.35 8.46
N ASP A 38 -6.48 3.98 9.60
CA ASP A 38 -5.55 5.13 9.66
C ASP A 38 -4.10 4.67 9.82
N LEU A 39 -3.32 4.82 8.75
CA LEU A 39 -1.91 4.45 8.67
C LEU A 39 -0.97 5.63 8.95
N ARG A 40 -1.46 6.86 9.09
CA ARG A 40 -0.63 8.07 9.03
C ARG A 40 0.31 8.22 10.20
N GLU A 41 -0.11 7.76 11.39
CA GLU A 41 0.56 8.02 12.66
C GLU A 41 0.96 9.51 12.77
N THR A 42 2.26 9.79 12.99
CA THR A 42 2.79 11.15 13.10
C THR A 42 3.44 11.65 11.82
N GLN A 43 3.29 10.92 10.70
CA GLN A 43 3.95 11.28 9.44
C GLN A 43 3.39 12.59 8.87
N SER A 44 4.29 13.40 8.33
CA SER A 44 3.95 14.61 7.59
C SER A 44 3.66 14.28 6.12
N GLY A 45 2.89 15.14 5.46
CA GLY A 45 2.53 14.97 4.05
C GLY A 45 1.05 15.16 3.79
N ILE A 46 0.68 15.01 2.52
CA ILE A 46 -0.69 15.13 2.03
C ILE A 46 -1.49 13.92 2.52
N ASP A 47 -2.65 14.16 3.12
CA ASP A 47 -3.60 13.08 3.46
C ASP A 47 -4.11 12.42 2.18
N PHE A 48 -4.07 11.09 2.13
CA PHE A 48 -4.49 10.30 0.98
C PHE A 48 -5.42 9.18 1.42
N TYR A 49 -6.67 9.22 0.96
CA TYR A 49 -7.62 8.13 1.08
C TYR A 49 -7.41 7.20 -0.11
N LEU A 50 -7.20 5.91 0.14
CA LEU A 50 -6.99 4.92 -0.90
C LEU A 50 -8.08 3.87 -0.82
N ASP A 51 -8.97 3.90 -1.81
CA ASP A 51 -10.01 2.91 -2.02
C ASP A 51 -9.46 1.84 -2.98
N ILE A 52 -9.48 0.58 -2.53
CA ILE A 52 -9.08 -0.58 -3.32
C ILE A 52 -10.30 -1.49 -3.46
N ARG A 53 -10.66 -1.81 -4.70
CA ARG A 53 -11.63 -2.86 -4.98
C ARG A 53 -10.91 -4.15 -5.34
N ILE A 54 -11.23 -5.24 -4.66
CA ILE A 54 -10.78 -6.58 -5.01
C ILE A 54 -11.90 -7.29 -5.78
N ILE A 55 -11.55 -7.87 -6.93
CA ILE A 55 -12.45 -8.71 -7.72
C ILE A 55 -11.78 -10.06 -7.98
N ASP A 56 -12.60 -11.11 -8.10
CA ASP A 56 -12.12 -12.41 -8.58
C ASP A 56 -12.23 -12.44 -10.11
N VAL A 57 -11.13 -12.70 -10.81
CA VAL A 57 -11.09 -12.69 -12.28
C VAL A 57 -11.75 -13.90 -12.92
N GLU A 58 -12.00 -14.98 -12.17
CA GLU A 58 -12.72 -16.14 -12.67
C GLU A 58 -14.23 -15.87 -12.76
N THR A 59 -14.75 -15.03 -11.86
CA THR A 59 -16.19 -14.69 -11.79
C THR A 59 -16.50 -13.27 -12.24
N CYS A 60 -15.50 -12.39 -12.24
CA CYS A 60 -15.61 -10.94 -12.41
C CYS A 60 -16.50 -10.25 -11.36
N GLU A 61 -16.74 -10.89 -10.22
CA GLU A 61 -17.55 -10.37 -9.12
C GLU A 61 -16.67 -9.79 -8.00
N PRO A 62 -17.22 -8.90 -7.14
CA PRO A 62 -16.54 -8.50 -5.91
C PRO A 62 -16.08 -9.69 -5.07
N LEU A 63 -14.89 -9.59 -4.50
CA LEU A 63 -14.38 -10.60 -3.57
C LEU A 63 -14.46 -10.10 -2.13
N GLU A 64 -15.53 -10.49 -1.43
CA GLU A 64 -15.71 -10.24 0.00
C GLU A 64 -14.75 -11.09 0.84
N GLY A 65 -14.24 -10.53 1.93
CA GLY A 65 -13.39 -11.27 2.87
C GLY A 65 -11.97 -11.52 2.38
N ALA A 66 -11.56 -10.92 1.25
CA ALA A 66 -10.16 -10.81 0.87
C ALA A 66 -9.47 -9.78 1.76
N SER A 67 -8.18 -9.93 2.02
CA SER A 67 -7.40 -8.91 2.72
C SER A 67 -6.35 -8.30 1.81
N ALA A 68 -6.14 -6.98 1.93
CA ALA A 68 -5.02 -6.29 1.32
C ALA A 68 -4.09 -5.77 2.42
N SER A 69 -2.80 -6.07 2.30
CA SER A 69 -1.72 -5.42 3.05
C SER A 69 -1.11 -4.34 2.17
N ILE A 70 -0.97 -3.12 2.67
CA ILE A 70 -0.22 -2.06 1.97
C ILE A 70 0.95 -1.55 2.80
N TRP A 71 2.02 -1.16 2.11
CA TRP A 71 3.14 -0.43 2.69
C TRP A 71 3.72 0.58 1.71
N ALA A 72 4.13 1.72 2.22
CA ALA A 72 4.78 2.75 1.41
C ALA A 72 5.80 3.54 2.24
N CYS A 73 6.72 4.21 1.54
CA CYS A 73 7.60 5.16 2.20
C CYS A 73 6.86 6.45 2.58
N ASN A 74 7.37 7.15 3.58
CA ASN A 74 6.93 8.50 3.90
C ASN A 74 7.38 9.52 2.84
N ALA A 75 7.01 10.78 3.03
CA ALA A 75 7.31 11.87 2.10
C ALA A 75 8.82 12.10 1.85
N THR A 76 9.70 11.56 2.69
CA THR A 76 11.16 11.64 2.57
C THR A 76 11.80 10.31 2.14
N GLY A 77 11.02 9.31 1.70
CA GLY A 77 11.54 8.05 1.19
C GLY A 77 11.93 7.01 2.25
N SER A 78 11.55 7.20 3.53
CA SER A 78 11.84 6.24 4.60
C SER A 78 10.67 5.27 4.82
N TYR A 79 10.98 3.98 5.04
CA TYR A 79 10.01 2.94 5.39
C TYR A 79 10.03 2.67 6.89
N ALA A 80 8.85 2.58 7.49
CA ALA A 80 8.68 2.04 8.84
C ALA A 80 9.23 0.60 8.92
N SER A 81 9.70 0.21 10.11
CA SER A 81 10.47 -1.02 10.37
C SER A 81 11.90 -1.01 9.80
N PHE A 82 12.25 -0.01 8.98
CA PHE A 82 13.55 0.08 8.30
C PHE A 82 14.16 1.50 8.33
N THR A 83 13.82 2.32 9.33
CA THR A 83 14.28 3.72 9.42
C THR A 83 15.77 3.84 9.76
N GLY A 84 16.36 2.81 10.38
CA GLY A 84 17.78 2.70 10.71
C GLY A 84 18.76 2.58 9.52
N ILE A 85 18.25 2.71 8.28
CA ILE A 85 18.93 2.66 6.96
C ILE A 85 19.23 1.24 6.45
N ASP A 86 18.96 1.07 5.15
CA ASP A 86 19.20 -0.04 4.21
C ASP A 86 18.92 -1.48 4.71
N PRO A 87 17.76 -2.09 4.37
CA PRO A 87 17.47 -3.49 4.64
C PRO A 87 18.40 -4.47 3.90
N ASP A 88 19.23 -4.03 2.96
CA ASP A 88 20.14 -4.90 2.23
C ASP A 88 21.56 -4.89 2.81
N THR A 89 21.93 -3.88 3.61
CA THR A 89 23.34 -3.68 4.03
C THR A 89 23.60 -3.32 5.49
N SER A 90 22.58 -3.09 6.32
CA SER A 90 22.74 -2.69 7.73
C SER A 90 22.67 -3.83 8.76
N ASP A 91 23.04 -3.51 10.01
CA ASP A 91 22.85 -4.37 11.18
C ASP A 91 21.36 -4.51 11.50
N LYS A 92 20.79 -5.65 11.12
CA LYS A 92 19.38 -6.00 11.41
C LYS A 92 19.20 -6.50 12.83
N ARG A 93 18.01 -6.29 13.38
CA ARG A 93 17.50 -7.00 14.55
C ARG A 93 17.28 -8.48 14.22
N SER A 94 17.06 -9.29 15.25
CA SER A 94 16.78 -10.73 15.11
C SER A 94 15.51 -11.04 14.33
N ASP A 95 14.56 -10.10 14.25
CA ASP A 95 13.32 -10.22 13.47
C ASP A 95 13.46 -9.74 12.01
N GLY A 96 14.66 -9.29 11.59
CA GLY A 96 14.95 -8.83 10.24
C GLY A 96 14.67 -7.36 9.97
N THR A 97 14.19 -6.60 10.97
CA THR A 97 13.91 -5.14 10.90
C THR A 97 15.05 -4.31 11.50
N THR A 98 14.97 -2.98 11.42
CA THR A 98 15.91 -2.07 12.13
C THR A 98 15.27 -1.32 13.29
N ASP A 99 13.94 -1.26 13.36
CA ASP A 99 13.16 -0.59 14.43
C ASP A 99 11.74 -1.14 14.55
N ASP A 100 10.96 -0.61 15.51
CA ASP A 100 9.55 -0.98 15.76
C ASP A 100 8.55 0.03 15.16
N GLU A 101 8.96 0.87 14.20
CA GLU A 101 8.03 1.82 13.58
C GLU A 101 7.03 1.12 12.69
N THR A 102 5.81 1.68 12.63
CA THR A 102 4.68 1.05 11.94
C THR A 102 3.97 1.97 10.95
N PHE A 103 4.37 3.24 10.83
CA PHE A 103 3.65 4.21 9.99
C PHE A 103 3.51 3.76 8.52
N LEU A 104 2.41 4.14 7.88
CA LEU A 104 2.13 3.94 6.44
C LEU A 104 2.10 2.46 5.99
N ARG A 105 1.83 1.56 6.94
CA ARG A 105 1.76 0.11 6.75
C ARG A 105 0.52 -0.44 7.45
N GLY A 106 -0.21 -1.37 6.84
CA GLY A 106 -1.40 -1.95 7.47
C GLY A 106 -2.18 -2.90 6.60
N ILE A 107 -3.16 -3.57 7.22
CA ILE A 107 -4.07 -4.53 6.59
C ILE A 107 -5.51 -4.04 6.73
N GLN A 108 -6.30 -4.29 5.69
CA GLN A 108 -7.75 -4.23 5.72
C GLN A 108 -8.37 -5.44 5.04
N VAL A 109 -9.62 -5.72 5.37
CA VAL A 109 -10.42 -6.81 4.81
C VAL A 109 -11.56 -6.19 3.99
N SER A 110 -11.81 -6.74 2.81
CA SER A 110 -12.84 -6.26 1.91
C SER A 110 -14.25 -6.55 2.41
N ASP A 111 -15.14 -5.59 2.20
CA ASP A 111 -16.57 -5.73 2.47
C ASP A 111 -17.31 -6.54 1.39
N GLU A 112 -18.64 -6.65 1.52
CA GLU A 112 -19.54 -7.33 0.54
C GLU A 112 -19.42 -6.78 -0.89
N ALA A 113 -18.96 -5.53 -1.06
CA ALA A 113 -18.72 -4.91 -2.35
C ALA A 113 -17.28 -5.08 -2.84
N GLY A 114 -16.47 -5.88 -2.14
CA GLY A 114 -15.05 -6.09 -2.41
C GLY A 114 -14.19 -4.86 -2.10
N MET A 115 -14.71 -3.91 -1.31
CA MET A 115 -14.07 -2.62 -1.08
C MET A 115 -13.23 -2.61 0.20
N ILE A 116 -12.07 -1.96 0.10
CA ILE A 116 -11.14 -1.67 1.18
C ILE A 116 -10.82 -0.17 1.16
N GLU A 117 -10.77 0.48 2.32
CA GLU A 117 -10.34 1.88 2.45
C GLU A 117 -9.17 1.99 3.42
N PHE A 118 -8.12 2.71 3.00
CA PHE A 118 -7.04 3.14 3.87
C PHE A 118 -6.96 4.67 3.91
N LEU A 119 -6.74 5.23 5.09
CA LEU A 119 -6.30 6.62 5.25
C LEU A 119 -4.78 6.62 5.50
N THR A 120 -4.02 7.10 4.53
CA THR A 120 -2.55 7.14 4.57
C THR A 120 -2.03 8.55 4.24
N LYS A 121 -0.71 8.68 4.06
CA LYS A 121 -0.07 9.85 3.45
C LYS A 121 0.32 9.52 2.01
N PHE A 122 0.24 10.51 1.13
CA PHE A 122 0.79 10.36 -0.22
C PHE A 122 2.29 10.03 -0.12
N PRO A 123 2.77 8.95 -0.75
CA PRO A 123 4.13 8.48 -0.53
C PRO A 123 5.17 9.39 -1.19
N GLY A 124 6.40 9.35 -0.67
CA GLY A 124 7.56 9.94 -1.33
C GLY A 124 8.16 9.00 -2.39
N TYR A 125 9.46 9.10 -2.58
CA TYR A 125 10.24 8.16 -3.38
C TYR A 125 11.56 7.84 -2.70
N TYR A 126 12.16 6.73 -3.10
CA TYR A 126 13.51 6.35 -2.71
C TYR A 126 14.30 5.99 -3.97
N THR A 127 15.60 5.78 -3.80
CA THR A 127 16.53 5.58 -4.92
C THR A 127 16.03 4.52 -5.89
N SER A 128 16.20 4.79 -7.19
CA SER A 128 15.90 3.91 -8.33
C SER A 128 14.43 3.63 -8.64
N ARG A 129 13.49 4.18 -7.85
CA ARG A 129 12.07 3.87 -7.99
C ARG A 129 11.22 5.14 -8.11
N SER A 130 10.20 5.10 -8.97
CA SER A 130 9.15 6.12 -8.99
C SER A 130 8.29 6.00 -7.72
N THR A 131 7.46 7.01 -7.47
CA THR A 131 6.53 7.04 -6.34
C THR A 131 5.47 5.95 -6.45
N HIS A 132 5.38 5.09 -5.43
CA HIS A 132 4.47 3.94 -5.44
C HIS A 132 3.99 3.55 -4.04
N ILE A 133 2.95 2.74 -4.01
CA ILE A 133 2.46 2.02 -2.83
C ILE A 133 2.54 0.52 -3.15
N HIS A 134 3.14 -0.27 -2.28
CA HIS A 134 3.08 -1.71 -2.42
C HIS A 134 1.74 -2.25 -1.92
N VAL A 135 1.28 -3.34 -2.52
CA VAL A 135 0.08 -4.06 -2.11
C VAL A 135 0.31 -5.56 -2.17
N ALA A 136 -0.25 -6.30 -1.24
CA ALA A 136 -0.29 -7.76 -1.26
C ALA A 136 -1.70 -8.23 -0.89
N VAL A 137 -2.29 -9.13 -1.67
CA VAL A 137 -3.68 -9.57 -1.51
C VAL A 137 -3.75 -11.05 -1.17
N GLN A 138 -4.53 -11.36 -0.14
CA GLN A 138 -4.96 -12.72 0.19
C GLN A 138 -6.44 -12.81 -0.17
N ALA A 139 -6.82 -13.78 -1.00
CA ALA A 139 -8.18 -13.94 -1.50
C ALA A 139 -9.17 -14.41 -0.42
N ASN A 140 -8.66 -14.94 0.70
CA ASN A 140 -9.48 -15.36 1.82
C ASN A 140 -8.76 -15.11 3.15
N ALA A 141 -9.35 -14.25 3.99
CA ALA A 141 -8.84 -13.92 5.32
C ALA A 141 -9.44 -14.79 6.46
N SER A 142 -10.21 -15.84 6.15
CA SER A 142 -10.90 -16.66 7.16
C SER A 142 -9.97 -17.32 8.17
N ASP A 143 -8.75 -17.67 7.74
CA ASP A 143 -7.73 -18.30 8.58
C ASP A 143 -6.83 -17.27 9.31
N GLY A 144 -7.18 -15.99 9.18
CA GLY A 144 -6.42 -14.84 9.67
C GLY A 144 -5.81 -14.03 8.53
N VAL A 145 -5.26 -12.88 8.88
CA VAL A 145 -4.54 -11.99 7.96
C VAL A 145 -3.04 -12.06 8.18
N GLY A 146 -2.27 -11.72 7.15
CA GLY A 146 -0.81 -11.80 7.17
C GLY A 146 -0.26 -13.02 6.43
N PHE A 147 0.95 -12.90 5.91
CA PHE A 147 1.52 -13.83 4.92
C PHE A 147 1.81 -15.22 5.49
N SER A 148 1.96 -15.33 6.80
CA SER A 148 2.07 -16.61 7.52
C SER A 148 0.74 -17.27 7.87
N LYS A 149 -0.40 -16.59 7.63
CA LYS A 149 -1.74 -17.05 8.02
C LYS A 149 -2.58 -17.53 6.85
N SER A 150 -2.51 -16.83 5.72
CA SER A 150 -3.25 -17.20 4.51
C SER A 150 -2.37 -17.17 3.28
N ALA A 151 -2.81 -17.92 2.27
CA ALA A 151 -2.18 -17.94 0.95
C ALA A 151 -2.25 -16.55 0.31
N LEU A 152 -1.24 -16.22 -0.47
CA LEU A 152 -1.15 -14.94 -1.15
C LEU A 152 -1.47 -15.09 -2.63
N GLN A 153 -2.39 -14.28 -3.14
CA GLN A 153 -2.88 -14.35 -4.53
C GLN A 153 -2.37 -13.20 -5.40
N HIS A 154 -1.83 -12.14 -4.80
CA HIS A 154 -1.26 -11.04 -5.56
C HIS A 154 -0.20 -10.27 -4.76
N VAL A 155 0.83 -9.80 -5.46
CA VAL A 155 1.85 -8.85 -5.02
C VAL A 155 2.01 -7.78 -6.08
N GLY A 156 1.61 -6.56 -5.74
CA GLY A 156 1.55 -5.45 -6.67
C GLY A 156 2.30 -4.21 -6.19
N GLN A 157 2.53 -3.30 -7.13
CA GLN A 157 2.93 -1.93 -6.87
C GLN A 157 2.00 -0.99 -7.63
N LEU A 158 1.44 -0.03 -6.91
CA LEU A 158 0.45 0.93 -7.40
C LEU A 158 1.16 2.27 -7.62
N PHE A 159 0.97 2.86 -8.79
CA PHE A 159 1.68 4.05 -9.24
C PHE A 159 0.73 5.23 -9.42
N PHE A 160 1.31 6.40 -9.69
CA PHE A 160 0.59 7.65 -9.87
C PHE A 160 1.00 8.32 -11.16
N GLU A 161 0.07 9.03 -11.79
CA GLU A 161 0.33 9.76 -13.02
C GLU A 161 1.37 10.88 -12.82
N GLU A 162 2.23 11.07 -13.82
CA GLU A 162 3.38 11.98 -13.75
C GLU A 162 2.95 13.46 -13.55
N ASP A 163 1.79 13.84 -14.08
CA ASP A 163 1.18 15.17 -13.89
C ASP A 163 0.75 15.40 -12.44
N LEU A 164 0.26 14.37 -11.73
CA LEU A 164 -0.05 14.45 -10.32
C LEU A 164 1.24 14.52 -9.49
N LEU A 165 2.23 13.69 -9.81
CA LEU A 165 3.53 13.71 -9.14
C LEU A 165 4.17 15.10 -9.23
N SER A 166 4.13 15.73 -10.39
CA SER A 166 4.63 17.10 -10.58
C SER A 166 3.98 18.12 -9.65
N GLN A 167 2.67 17.99 -9.39
CA GLN A 167 1.94 18.86 -8.45
C GLN A 167 2.30 18.57 -7.00
N VAL A 168 2.40 17.30 -6.62
CA VAL A 168 2.76 16.88 -5.26
C VAL A 168 4.18 17.33 -4.90
N TYR A 169 5.15 17.13 -5.80
CA TYR A 169 6.54 17.51 -5.56
C TYR A 169 6.78 19.03 -5.63
N ALA A 170 5.77 19.83 -6.00
CA ALA A 170 5.82 21.28 -5.92
C ALA A 170 5.48 21.83 -4.53
N VAL A 171 5.00 21.00 -3.59
CA VAL A 171 4.57 21.43 -2.25
C VAL A 171 5.37 20.77 -1.13
N SER A 172 5.39 21.40 0.04
CA SER A 172 6.03 20.85 1.25
C SER A 172 5.25 19.64 1.80
N PRO A 173 5.92 18.62 2.37
CA PRO A 173 7.37 18.47 2.51
C PRO A 173 8.08 17.88 1.28
N TYR A 174 7.32 17.42 0.27
CA TYR A 174 7.84 16.70 -0.90
C TYR A 174 8.86 17.50 -1.71
N SER A 175 8.65 18.81 -1.85
CA SER A 175 9.57 19.70 -2.56
C SER A 175 10.97 19.72 -1.95
N ALA A 176 11.09 19.57 -0.63
CA ALA A 176 12.39 19.51 0.05
C ALA A 176 13.10 18.18 -0.21
N HIS A 177 12.35 17.09 -0.41
CA HIS A 177 12.93 15.77 -0.71
C HIS A 177 13.68 15.75 -2.06
N LEU A 178 13.18 16.52 -3.04
CA LEU A 178 13.84 16.73 -4.33
C LEU A 178 15.26 17.30 -4.21
N GLU A 179 15.58 18.01 -3.12
CA GLU A 179 16.92 18.55 -2.88
C GLU A 179 17.90 17.48 -2.36
N THR A 180 17.39 16.34 -1.89
CA THR A 180 18.20 15.27 -1.26
C THR A 180 18.52 14.12 -2.20
N LEU A 181 17.65 13.86 -3.18
CA LEU A 181 17.75 12.72 -4.08
C LEU A 181 17.12 13.06 -5.43
N ASN A 182 17.67 12.57 -6.54
CA ASN A 182 17.00 12.72 -7.83
C ASN A 182 15.82 11.74 -7.92
N ARG A 183 14.63 12.24 -8.25
CA ARG A 183 13.46 11.39 -8.46
C ARG A 183 13.56 10.64 -9.78
N THR A 184 13.38 9.32 -9.71
CA THR A 184 13.14 8.46 -10.88
C THR A 184 11.73 8.70 -11.40
N THR A 185 11.60 9.04 -12.68
CA THR A 185 10.28 9.24 -13.31
C THR A 185 9.58 7.91 -13.59
N ASN A 186 8.29 7.94 -13.88
CA ASN A 186 7.56 6.73 -14.28
C ASN A 186 8.18 6.04 -15.51
N ALA A 187 8.67 6.82 -16.48
CA ALA A 187 9.30 6.28 -17.69
C ALA A 187 10.66 5.60 -17.44
N GLU A 188 11.29 5.87 -16.30
CA GLU A 188 12.60 5.33 -15.92
C GLU A 188 12.48 4.17 -14.92
N ASP A 189 11.32 3.97 -14.29
CA ASP A 189 11.12 2.91 -13.29
C ASP A 189 11.00 1.53 -13.97
N SER A 190 11.94 0.65 -13.66
CA SER A 190 12.02 -0.68 -14.27
C SER A 190 10.87 -1.61 -13.87
N VAL A 191 10.30 -1.45 -12.66
CA VAL A 191 9.17 -2.28 -12.21
C VAL A 191 7.88 -1.80 -12.86
N LEU A 192 7.65 -0.49 -12.98
CA LEU A 192 6.50 0.04 -13.70
C LEU A 192 6.48 -0.43 -15.16
N SER A 193 7.66 -0.49 -15.78
CA SER A 193 7.78 -0.99 -17.16
C SER A 193 7.37 -2.45 -17.35
N SER A 194 7.42 -3.28 -16.31
CA SER A 194 7.07 -4.71 -16.37
C SER A 194 5.63 -5.03 -15.99
N VAL A 195 4.83 -4.05 -15.57
CA VAL A 195 3.47 -4.29 -15.02
C VAL A 195 2.36 -3.67 -15.85
N SER A 196 2.72 -2.92 -16.88
CA SER A 196 1.77 -2.33 -17.82
C SER A 196 1.55 -3.29 -18.99
N GLU A 197 1.10 -4.51 -18.69
CA GLU A 197 0.86 -5.59 -19.65
C GLU A 197 -0.64 -5.90 -19.76
N ASP A 198 -1.05 -6.51 -20.88
CA ASP A 198 -2.40 -7.05 -21.13
C ASP A 198 -3.59 -6.09 -20.88
N GLY A 199 -3.34 -4.78 -20.95
CA GLY A 199 -4.36 -3.74 -20.75
C GLY A 199 -4.67 -3.44 -19.29
N TYR A 200 -3.93 -4.02 -18.34
CA TYR A 200 -3.96 -3.61 -16.94
C TYR A 200 -3.28 -2.24 -16.78
N SER A 201 -3.82 -1.41 -15.89
CA SER A 201 -3.21 -0.13 -15.50
C SER A 201 -2.90 -0.16 -14.01
N PRO A 202 -1.62 -0.02 -13.62
CA PRO A 202 -1.23 0.05 -12.21
C PRO A 202 -1.42 1.46 -11.61
N PHE A 203 -1.96 2.40 -12.39
CA PHE A 203 -2.12 3.79 -11.99
C PHE A 203 -3.40 3.99 -11.18
N ILE A 204 -3.26 4.52 -9.97
CA ILE A 204 -4.39 4.88 -9.12
C ILE A 204 -5.12 6.08 -9.75
N SER A 205 -6.44 5.98 -9.88
CA SER A 205 -7.27 7.11 -10.31
C SER A 205 -7.42 8.08 -9.14
N VAL A 206 -6.85 9.27 -9.23
CA VAL A 206 -6.81 10.24 -8.11
C VAL A 206 -7.65 11.47 -8.39
N SER A 207 -8.40 11.91 -7.37
CA SER A 207 -9.13 13.17 -7.33
C SER A 207 -8.70 14.03 -6.13
N LEU A 208 -8.83 15.35 -6.26
CA LEU A 208 -8.60 16.29 -5.16
C LEU A 208 -9.79 16.28 -4.19
N LEU A 209 -9.52 16.42 -2.88
CA LEU A 209 -10.55 16.62 -1.86
C LEU A 209 -10.94 18.10 -1.68
N GLY A 210 -10.07 19.01 -2.13
CA GLY A 210 -10.30 20.45 -2.15
C GLY A 210 -9.83 21.08 -3.45
N ASP A 211 -9.27 22.28 -3.36
CA ASP A 211 -8.85 23.06 -4.52
C ASP A 211 -7.40 22.74 -4.93
N SER A 212 -6.63 22.11 -4.04
CA SER A 212 -5.22 21.77 -4.24
C SER A 212 -4.87 20.39 -3.69
N VAL A 213 -3.72 19.86 -4.09
CA VAL A 213 -3.17 18.61 -3.53
C VAL A 213 -2.98 18.68 -2.01
N GLY A 214 -2.73 19.89 -1.47
CA GLY A 214 -2.54 20.10 -0.03
C GLY A 214 -3.80 19.92 0.81
N ASP A 215 -4.98 20.02 0.19
CA ASP A 215 -6.28 19.83 0.87
C ASP A 215 -6.63 18.35 1.07
N GLY A 216 -5.81 17.45 0.52
CA GLY A 216 -5.98 16.01 0.56
C GLY A 216 -6.38 15.43 -0.79
N LEU A 217 -6.13 14.14 -0.92
CA LEU A 217 -6.34 13.35 -2.12
C LEU A 217 -7.17 12.12 -1.81
N VAL A 218 -7.83 11.61 -2.83
CA VAL A 218 -8.55 10.35 -2.78
C VAL A 218 -8.29 9.58 -4.05
N GLY A 219 -7.89 8.33 -3.90
CA GLY A 219 -7.50 7.43 -4.96
C GLY A 219 -8.40 6.22 -5.01
N TYR A 220 -8.64 5.71 -6.21
CA TYR A 220 -9.36 4.46 -6.44
C TYR A 220 -8.58 3.56 -7.40
N ILE A 221 -8.51 2.27 -7.10
CA ILE A 221 -7.99 1.24 -8.01
C ILE A 221 -8.75 -0.08 -7.85
N THR A 222 -8.89 -0.83 -8.95
CA THR A 222 -9.39 -2.20 -8.93
C THR A 222 -8.22 -3.17 -9.10
N ILE A 223 -8.12 -4.18 -8.24
CA ILE A 223 -7.15 -5.27 -8.33
C ILE A 223 -7.93 -6.57 -8.58
N GLY A 224 -7.69 -7.18 -9.74
CA GLY A 224 -8.22 -8.50 -10.05
C GLY A 224 -7.25 -9.59 -9.61
N VAL A 225 -7.75 -10.54 -8.82
CA VAL A 225 -6.98 -11.70 -8.34
C VAL A 225 -7.61 -13.00 -8.82
N ASN A 226 -6.83 -14.06 -8.95
CA ASN A 226 -7.36 -15.42 -9.12
C ASN A 226 -7.48 -16.07 -7.73
N SER A 227 -8.69 -16.19 -7.20
CA SER A 227 -8.91 -16.66 -5.82
C SER A 227 -8.59 -18.15 -5.64
N THR A 228 -8.66 -18.95 -6.71
CA THR A 228 -8.35 -20.38 -6.70
C THR A 228 -6.96 -20.71 -7.24
N GLY A 229 -6.21 -19.68 -7.65
CA GLY A 229 -4.86 -19.80 -8.17
C GLY A 229 -3.85 -20.27 -7.13
N ASP A 230 -2.70 -20.71 -7.64
CA ASP A 230 -1.57 -21.09 -6.79
C ASP A 230 -1.10 -19.90 -5.93
N SER A 231 -0.74 -20.20 -4.68
CA SER A 231 -0.18 -19.18 -3.79
C SER A 231 1.16 -18.68 -4.31
N ILE A 232 1.36 -17.37 -4.24
CA ILE A 232 2.65 -16.73 -4.47
C ILE A 232 3.60 -17.09 -3.32
N ALA A 233 4.85 -17.37 -3.68
CA ALA A 233 5.90 -17.66 -2.72
C ALA A 233 6.29 -16.39 -1.94
N THR A 234 6.47 -16.52 -0.62
CA THR A 234 6.90 -15.44 0.28
C THR A 234 8.37 -15.59 0.72
N THR A 235 9.07 -16.55 0.13
CA THR A 235 10.47 -16.88 0.39
C THR A 235 11.22 -17.06 -0.93
N GLY A 236 12.52 -16.81 -0.92
CA GLY A 236 13.39 -16.80 -2.09
C GLY A 236 13.87 -15.40 -2.45
N THR A 237 15.08 -15.31 -2.97
CA THR A 237 15.74 -14.03 -3.32
C THR A 237 15.08 -13.31 -4.49
N ASP A 238 14.34 -14.06 -5.32
CA ASP A 238 13.59 -13.52 -6.46
C ASP A 238 12.31 -12.80 -6.01
N VAL A 239 11.83 -13.08 -4.79
CA VAL A 239 10.63 -12.48 -4.18
C VAL A 239 10.99 -11.24 -3.36
N ASN A 240 11.98 -11.40 -2.47
CA ASN A 240 12.51 -10.34 -1.60
C ASN A 240 14.04 -10.51 -1.56
N PRO A 241 14.85 -9.44 -1.71
CA PRO A 241 16.31 -9.52 -1.65
C PRO A 241 16.86 -10.23 -0.41
N GLN A 242 16.12 -10.17 0.71
CA GLN A 242 16.47 -10.85 1.97
C GLN A 242 16.28 -12.37 1.93
N GLY A 243 15.56 -12.89 0.93
CA GLY A 243 15.23 -14.31 0.78
C GLY A 243 14.03 -14.77 1.61
N TRP A 244 13.45 -13.91 2.44
CA TRP A 244 12.28 -14.16 3.27
C TRP A 244 11.66 -12.83 3.70
N ILE A 245 10.40 -12.87 4.18
CA ILE A 245 9.70 -11.68 4.70
C ILE A 245 9.77 -11.65 6.24
N PRO A 246 10.37 -10.62 6.85
CA PRO A 246 10.34 -10.34 8.29
C PRO A 246 8.97 -10.54 8.91
N THR A 247 8.85 -11.31 10.00
CA THR A 247 7.63 -11.33 10.82
C THR A 247 7.85 -10.43 12.02
N VAL A 248 7.06 -9.35 12.10
CA VAL A 248 7.13 -8.41 13.22
C VAL A 248 6.02 -8.68 14.22
N SER A 249 6.29 -8.35 15.49
CA SER A 249 5.27 -8.33 16.53
C SER A 249 5.05 -6.89 16.94
N VAL A 250 3.88 -6.35 16.64
CA VAL A 250 3.57 -4.97 16.97
C VAL A 250 3.25 -4.84 18.47
N GLY A 251 3.88 -3.87 19.13
CA GLY A 251 3.67 -3.61 20.55
C GLY A 251 2.20 -3.29 20.88
N THR A 252 1.76 -3.70 22.08
CA THR A 252 0.38 -3.49 22.55
C THR A 252 -0.04 -2.03 22.57
N GLU A 253 0.89 -1.11 22.83
CA GLU A 253 0.63 0.33 22.79
C GLU A 253 0.33 0.83 21.38
N LYS A 254 1.11 0.41 20.37
CA LYS A 254 0.87 0.76 18.96
C LYS A 254 -0.46 0.18 18.45
N MET A 255 -0.79 -1.06 18.85
CA MET A 255 -2.11 -1.65 18.58
C MET A 255 -3.25 -0.81 19.16
N ALA A 256 -3.12 -0.40 20.42
CA ALA A 256 -4.13 0.42 21.10
C ALA A 256 -4.27 1.81 20.45
N GLN A 257 -3.16 2.42 20.04
CA GLN A 257 -3.15 3.71 19.32
C GLN A 257 -3.86 3.61 17.96
N GLY A 258 -3.54 2.59 17.15
CA GLY A 258 -4.22 2.36 15.87
C GLY A 258 -5.73 2.17 16.05
N THR A 259 -6.12 1.31 16.99
CA THR A 259 -7.55 1.07 17.30
C THR A 259 -8.25 2.36 17.78
N ALA A 260 -7.55 3.21 18.55
CA ALA A 260 -8.11 4.47 19.03
C ALA A 260 -8.28 5.49 17.89
N ALA A 261 -7.34 5.56 16.95
CA ALA A 261 -7.42 6.43 15.77
C ALA A 261 -8.62 6.05 14.88
N ASP A 262 -8.76 4.76 14.55
CA ASP A 262 -9.88 4.23 13.76
C ASP A 262 -11.23 4.56 14.42
N ARG A 263 -11.38 4.28 15.71
CA ARG A 263 -12.61 4.60 16.46
C ARG A 263 -12.91 6.10 16.50
N ALA A 264 -11.88 6.96 16.57
CA ALA A 264 -12.07 8.40 16.58
C ALA A 264 -12.55 8.94 15.23
N ALA A 265 -12.10 8.31 14.14
CA ALA A 265 -12.55 8.56 12.78
C ALA A 265 -13.92 7.94 12.46
N GLY A 266 -14.36 6.95 13.25
CA GLY A 266 -15.67 6.30 13.11
C GLY A 266 -15.62 4.94 12.43
N TYR A 267 -14.42 4.40 12.21
CA TYR A 267 -14.23 3.06 11.69
C TYR A 267 -14.40 2.00 12.79
N THR A 268 -14.93 0.85 12.39
CA THR A 268 -14.91 -0.37 13.21
C THR A 268 -13.74 -1.21 12.75
N SER A 269 -12.63 -1.12 13.49
CA SER A 269 -11.48 -2.04 13.39
C SER A 269 -11.82 -3.43 13.90
#